data_AF-A0A8J7DL09-F1
#
_entry.id   AF-A0A8J7DL09-F1
#
_cell.length_a   1.000
_cell.length_b   1.000
_cell.length_c   1.000
_cell.angle_alpha   90.00
_cell.angle_beta   90.00
_cell.angle_gamma   90.00
#
_symmetry.space_group_name_H-M   'P 1'
#
loop_
_entity.id
_entity.type
_entity.pdbx_description
1 polymer ?
#
loop_
_entity_poly.entity_id
_entity_poly.type
_entity_poly.pdbx_seq_one_letter_code
_entity_poly.pdbx_strand_id
1 'polypeptide(L)'
;MSTQQITIELPEPVMRQLMRIAAATHQSIEALVAQSVLSNLPPSVDNAPPELQTDLLSMQGLSVKELYTIAQTQTEPIQYNRHTELLQKNAANQLTPAERQELSALRQSADHLMLCKAYAWSLLRWRGQKIPALADLPVPV
;
A
#
# COMPACT_ATOMS: atom_id res chain seq x y z
N MET A 1 9.89 23.48 -1.70
CA MET A 1 9.54 22.59 -0.57
C MET A 1 9.58 23.41 0.70
N SER A 2 8.49 23.47 1.45
CA SER A 2 8.46 24.14 2.76
C SER A 2 9.03 23.18 3.82
N THR A 3 10.07 23.61 4.52
CA THR A 3 10.63 22.87 5.66
C THR A 3 9.96 23.34 6.94
N GLN A 4 9.47 22.39 7.75
CA GLN A 4 8.98 22.67 9.10
C GLN A 4 9.97 22.11 10.13
N GLN A 5 10.28 22.89 11.16
CA GLN A 5 11.13 22.46 12.26
C GLN A 5 10.26 21.87 13.38
N ILE A 6 10.72 20.76 13.95
CA ILE A 6 10.07 20.07 15.06
C ILE A 6 11.10 19.93 16.18
N THR A 7 10.77 20.39 17.38
CA THR A 7 11.55 20.14 18.59
C THR A 7 10.99 18.91 19.27
N ILE A 8 11.84 17.90 19.51
CA ILE A 8 11.47 16.65 20.18
C ILE A 8 12.31 16.44 21.42
N GLU A 9 11.70 15.92 22.48
CA GLU A 9 12.42 15.46 23.66
C GLU A 9 12.83 13.99 23.45
N LEU A 10 14.13 13.73 23.52
CA LEU A 10 14.69 12.38 23.39
C LEU A 10 15.31 11.94 24.71
N PRO A 11 15.15 10.67 25.13
CA PRO A 11 15.88 10.13 26.26
C PRO A 11 17.39 10.30 26.05
N GLU A 12 18.11 10.72 27.10
CA GLU A 12 19.56 10.96 27.04
C GLU A 12 20.35 9.79 26.42
N PRO A 13 20.06 8.51 26.71
CA PRO A 13 20.74 7.38 26.06
C PRO A 13 20.61 7.38 24.53
N VAL A 14 19.44 7.76 24.01
CA VAL A 14 19.16 7.83 22.57
C VAL A 14 19.94 8.97 21.93
N MET A 15 19.96 10.15 22.55
CA MET A 15 20.73 11.29 22.07
C MET A 15 22.24 10.97 22.01
N ARG A 16 22.80 10.33 23.06
CA ARG A 16 24.20 9.89 23.06
C ARG A 16 24.50 8.87 21.97
N GLN A 17 23.56 7.97 21.66
CA GLN A 17 23.71 7.03 20.56
C GLN A 17 23.71 7.74 19.19
N LEU A 18 22.79 8.68 18.96
CA LEU A 18 22.74 9.48 17.74
C LEU A 18 24.03 10.28 17.53
N MET A 19 24.55 10.92 18.59
CA MET A 19 25.83 11.64 18.55
C MET A 19 27.00 10.74 18.12
N ARG A 20 27.08 9.51 18.66
CA ARG A 20 28.13 8.55 18.28
C ARG A 20 28.03 8.13 16.82
N ILE A 21 26.82 7.85 16.33
CA ILE A 21 26.61 7.45 14.94
C ILE A 21 26.90 8.62 13.99
N ALA A 22 26.42 9.82 14.31
CA ALA A 22 26.67 11.04 13.54
C ALA A 22 28.18 11.31 13.39
N ALA A 23 28.94 11.20 14.49
CA ALA A 23 30.39 11.33 14.47
C ALA A 23 31.08 10.25 13.61
N ALA A 24 30.64 8.98 13.74
CA ALA A 24 31.21 7.86 12.98
C ALA A 24 30.88 7.90 11.49
N THR A 25 29.76 8.50 11.11
CA THR A 25 29.28 8.61 9.72
C THR A 25 29.60 9.96 9.08
N HIS A 26 30.24 10.87 9.82
CA HIS A 26 30.54 12.24 9.39
C HIS A 26 29.30 13.03 8.91
N GLN A 27 28.16 12.83 9.58
CA GLN A 27 26.91 13.51 9.29
C GLN A 27 26.47 14.36 10.49
N SER A 28 25.62 15.36 10.27
CA SER A 28 25.00 16.10 11.37
C SER A 28 23.95 15.22 12.07
N ILE A 29 23.71 15.49 13.36
CA ILE A 29 22.65 14.81 14.13
C ILE A 29 21.29 15.06 13.46
N GLU A 30 21.04 16.28 12.98
CA GLU A 30 19.82 16.64 12.27
C GLU A 30 19.60 15.79 11.01
N ALA A 31 20.63 15.64 10.17
CA ALA A 31 20.54 14.82 8.95
C ALA A 31 20.29 13.35 9.28
N LEU A 32 20.97 12.82 10.29
CA LEU A 32 20.79 11.43 10.75
C LEU A 32 19.37 11.21 11.28
N VAL A 33 18.84 12.14 12.08
CA VAL A 33 17.48 12.07 12.63
C VAL A 33 16.45 12.17 11.51
N ALA A 34 16.59 13.14 10.60
CA ALA A 34 15.70 13.29 9.45
C ALA A 34 15.67 12.01 8.59
N GLN A 35 16.84 11.44 8.28
CA GLN A 35 16.94 10.19 7.52
C GLN A 35 16.27 9.03 8.27
N SER A 36 16.48 8.93 9.58
CA SER A 36 15.89 7.88 10.41
C SER A 36 14.36 7.98 10.47
N VAL A 37 13.82 9.20 10.55
CA VAL A 37 12.38 9.46 10.50
C VAL A 37 11.84 9.08 9.12
N LEU A 38 12.41 9.63 8.05
CA LEU A 38 11.95 9.39 6.67
C LEU A 38 11.97 7.91 6.30
N SER A 39 12.97 7.16 6.77
CA SER A 39 13.10 5.73 6.48
C SER A 39 12.10 4.85 7.25
N ASN A 40 11.52 5.38 8.33
CA ASN A 40 10.59 4.65 9.20
C ASN A 40 9.13 5.09 9.03
N LEU A 41 8.83 6.07 8.17
CA LEU A 41 7.45 6.46 7.89
C LEU A 41 6.70 5.32 7.19
N PRO A 42 5.40 5.16 7.48
CA PRO A 42 4.56 4.22 6.74
C PRO A 42 4.52 4.59 5.24
N PRO A 43 4.22 3.61 4.37
CA PRO A 43 4.01 3.88 2.95
C PRO A 43 2.98 4.99 2.76
N SER A 44 3.34 5.99 1.94
CA SER A 44 2.44 7.11 1.62
C SER A 44 1.29 6.66 0.73
N VAL A 45 0.14 7.33 0.88
CA VAL A 45 -1.05 7.17 0.03
C VAL A 45 -1.21 8.29 -0.99
N ASP A 46 -0.27 9.24 -1.07
CA ASP A 46 -0.43 10.49 -1.85
C ASP A 46 -0.60 10.25 -3.36
N ASN A 47 -0.10 9.11 -3.85
CA ASN A 47 -0.23 8.70 -5.26
C ASN A 47 -1.53 7.95 -5.56
N ALA A 48 -2.34 7.62 -4.55
CA ALA A 48 -3.63 6.97 -4.75
C ALA A 48 -4.71 7.99 -5.17
N PRO A 49 -5.75 7.56 -5.90
CA PRO A 49 -6.92 8.40 -6.18
C PRO A 49 -7.49 8.98 -4.88
N PRO A 50 -7.87 10.29 -4.85
CA PRO A 50 -8.34 10.95 -3.63
C PRO A 50 -9.48 10.21 -2.93
N GLU A 51 -10.35 9.56 -3.71
CA GLU A 51 -11.51 8.80 -3.21
C GLU A 51 -11.09 7.60 -2.38
N LEU A 52 -9.88 7.06 -2.61
CA LEU A 52 -9.35 5.86 -1.96
C LEU A 52 -8.36 6.18 -0.84
N GLN A 53 -7.85 7.41 -0.74
CA GLN A 53 -6.84 7.78 0.24
C GLN A 53 -7.33 7.59 1.68
N THR A 54 -8.59 7.96 1.96
CA THR A 54 -9.19 7.78 3.29
C THR A 54 -9.22 6.30 3.70
N ASP A 55 -9.65 5.43 2.80
CA ASP A 55 -9.74 3.99 3.05
C ASP A 55 -8.34 3.41 3.29
N LEU A 56 -7.36 3.76 2.44
CA LEU A 56 -5.98 3.32 2.61
C LEU A 56 -5.36 3.86 3.91
N LEU A 57 -5.61 5.11 4.30
CA LEU A 57 -5.13 5.64 5.57
C LEU A 57 -5.68 4.86 6.77
N SER A 58 -6.96 4.49 6.72
CA SER A 58 -7.58 3.67 7.78
C SER A 58 -6.86 2.32 7.96
N MET A 59 -6.31 1.75 6.88
CA MET A 59 -5.58 0.48 6.93
C MET A 59 -4.29 0.55 7.77
N GLN A 60 -3.69 1.74 7.95
CA GLN A 60 -2.49 1.89 8.77
C GLN A 60 -2.74 1.51 10.24
N GLY A 61 -3.98 1.59 10.72
CA GLY A 61 -4.41 1.20 12.06
C GLY A 61 -4.75 -0.29 12.23
N LEU A 62 -4.87 -1.06 11.15
CA LEU A 62 -5.27 -2.47 11.20
C LEU A 62 -4.17 -3.35 11.81
N SER A 63 -4.54 -4.48 12.40
CA SER A 63 -3.61 -5.49 12.89
C SER A 63 -2.90 -6.23 11.74
N VAL A 64 -1.79 -6.92 12.06
CA VAL A 64 -1.09 -7.76 11.07
C VAL A 64 -2.01 -8.84 10.48
N LYS A 65 -2.89 -9.43 11.30
CA LYS A 65 -3.84 -10.46 10.86
C LYS A 65 -4.85 -9.90 9.85
N GLU A 66 -5.43 -8.73 10.13
CA GLU A 66 -6.38 -8.08 9.23
C GLU A 66 -5.73 -7.69 7.90
N LEU A 67 -4.50 -7.16 7.95
CA LEU A 67 -3.75 -6.86 6.73
C LEU A 67 -3.48 -8.10 5.88
N TYR A 68 -3.14 -9.24 6.49
CA TYR A 68 -3.00 -10.49 5.76
C TYR A 68 -4.30 -10.96 5.11
N THR A 69 -5.45 -10.78 5.78
CA THR A 69 -6.76 -11.10 5.20
C THR A 69 -7.02 -10.26 3.95
N ILE A 70 -6.80 -8.95 4.02
CA ILE A 70 -6.97 -8.03 2.88
C ILE A 70 -5.99 -8.40 1.76
N ALA A 71 -4.71 -8.57 2.09
CA ALA A 71 -3.65 -8.87 1.14
C ALA A 71 -3.89 -10.16 0.33
N GLN A 72 -4.56 -11.14 0.95
CA GLN A 72 -4.88 -12.44 0.34
C GLN A 72 -6.30 -12.52 -0.22
N THR A 73 -7.10 -11.45 -0.11
CA THR A 73 -8.46 -11.42 -0.65
C THR A 73 -8.43 -11.67 -2.15
N GLN A 74 -9.36 -12.50 -2.63
CA GLN A 74 -9.54 -12.80 -4.04
C GLN A 74 -10.83 -12.17 -4.55
N THR A 75 -10.85 -11.82 -5.83
CA THR A 75 -12.08 -11.46 -6.53
C THR A 75 -13.03 -12.66 -6.50
N GLU A 76 -14.33 -12.40 -6.33
CA GLU A 76 -15.31 -13.48 -6.34
C GLU A 76 -15.32 -14.20 -7.70
N PRO A 77 -15.42 -15.54 -7.74
CA PRO A 77 -15.41 -16.31 -8.99
C PRO A 77 -16.49 -15.87 -9.98
N ILE A 78 -17.65 -15.46 -9.47
CA ILE A 78 -18.77 -14.97 -10.29
C ILE A 78 -18.37 -13.67 -11.03
N GLN A 79 -17.73 -12.74 -10.33
CA GLN A 79 -17.27 -11.47 -10.91
C GLN A 79 -16.14 -11.71 -11.91
N TYR A 80 -15.22 -12.63 -11.63
CA TYR A 80 -14.13 -12.99 -12.55
C TYR A 80 -14.64 -13.62 -13.85
N ASN A 81 -15.55 -14.60 -13.75
CA ASN A 81 -16.17 -15.24 -14.90
C ASN A 81 -16.93 -14.21 -15.74
N ARG A 82 -17.73 -13.35 -15.08
CA ARG A 82 -18.48 -12.30 -15.76
C ARG A 82 -17.57 -11.29 -16.45
N HIS A 83 -16.49 -10.87 -15.81
CA HIS A 83 -15.49 -9.99 -16.41
C HIS A 83 -14.88 -10.63 -17.67
N THR A 84 -14.54 -11.92 -17.61
CA THR A 84 -13.98 -12.66 -18.75
C THR A 84 -14.96 -12.77 -19.92
N GLU A 85 -16.24 -13.07 -19.66
CA GLU A 85 -17.30 -13.07 -20.68
C GLU A 85 -17.43 -11.70 -21.37
N LEU A 86 -17.46 -10.62 -20.58
CA LEU A 86 -17.59 -9.27 -21.09
C LEU A 86 -16.36 -8.84 -21.90
N LEU A 87 -15.16 -9.29 -21.54
CA LEU A 87 -13.95 -9.07 -22.34
C LEU A 87 -14.01 -9.79 -23.69
N GLN A 88 -14.51 -11.03 -23.72
CA GLN A 88 -14.70 -11.78 -24.98
C GLN A 88 -15.72 -11.07 -25.89
N LYS A 89 -16.85 -10.63 -25.34
CA LYS A 89 -17.84 -9.83 -26.08
C LYS A 89 -17.28 -8.49 -26.55
N ASN A 90 -16.42 -7.85 -25.75
CA ASN A 90 -15.73 -6.61 -26.13
C ASN A 90 -14.86 -6.83 -27.37
N ALA A 91 -14.03 -7.88 -27.36
CA ALA A 91 -13.16 -8.23 -28.47
C ALA A 91 -13.96 -8.53 -29.76
N ALA A 92 -15.17 -9.09 -29.63
CA ALA A 92 -16.09 -9.32 -30.73
C ALA A 92 -16.89 -8.08 -31.18
N ASN A 93 -16.72 -6.91 -30.53
CA ASN A 93 -17.54 -5.71 -30.70
C ASN A 93 -19.05 -5.94 -30.48
N GLN A 94 -19.42 -6.88 -29.62
CA GLN A 94 -20.80 -7.29 -29.33
C GLN A 94 -21.37 -6.71 -28.04
N LEU A 95 -20.65 -5.77 -27.41
CA LEU A 95 -21.03 -5.19 -26.14
C LEU A 95 -22.20 -4.20 -26.26
N THR A 96 -23.28 -4.51 -25.53
CA THR A 96 -24.36 -3.55 -25.33
C THR A 96 -23.91 -2.37 -24.46
N PRO A 97 -24.62 -1.23 -24.47
CA PRO A 97 -24.32 -0.10 -23.57
C PRO A 97 -24.37 -0.48 -22.09
N ALA A 98 -25.34 -1.32 -21.69
CA ALA A 98 -25.46 -1.81 -20.31
C ALA A 98 -24.26 -2.67 -19.90
N GLU A 99 -23.84 -3.60 -20.76
CA GLU A 99 -22.68 -4.45 -20.51
C GLU A 99 -21.36 -3.67 -20.51
N ARG A 100 -21.26 -2.55 -21.24
CA ARG A 100 -20.10 -1.64 -21.16
C ARG A 100 -19.99 -1.00 -19.79
N GLN A 101 -21.12 -0.54 -19.25
CA GLN A 101 -21.17 0.03 -17.90
C GLN A 101 -20.82 -1.03 -16.85
N GLU A 102 -21.34 -2.25 -17.00
CA GLU A 102 -21.02 -3.39 -16.14
C GLU A 102 -19.51 -3.72 -16.16
N LEU A 103 -18.91 -3.81 -17.36
CA LEU A 103 -17.48 -4.06 -17.52
C LEU A 103 -16.64 -2.96 -16.86
N SER A 104 -17.05 -1.70 -16.99
CA SER A 104 -16.37 -0.57 -16.32
C SER A 104 -16.43 -0.68 -14.80
N ALA A 105 -17.59 -1.04 -14.25
CA ALA A 105 -17.76 -1.21 -12.81
C ALA A 105 -16.92 -2.37 -12.25
N LEU A 106 -16.88 -3.50 -12.98
CA LEU A 106 -16.05 -4.65 -12.61
C LEU A 106 -14.56 -4.29 -12.59
N ARG A 107 -14.08 -3.53 -13.58
CA ARG A 107 -12.68 -3.06 -13.61
C ARG A 107 -12.36 -2.15 -12.44
N GLN A 108 -13.22 -1.17 -12.17
CA GLN A 108 -13.01 -0.24 -11.05
C GLN A 108 -12.98 -0.98 -9.70
N SER A 109 -13.84 -1.96 -9.51
CA SER A 109 -13.85 -2.81 -8.30
C SER A 109 -12.56 -3.65 -8.19
N ALA A 110 -12.11 -4.25 -9.30
CA ALA A 110 -10.87 -5.02 -9.33
C ALA A 110 -9.64 -4.15 -9.04
N ASP A 111 -9.57 -2.95 -9.63
CA ASP A 111 -8.49 -1.99 -9.42
C ASP A 111 -8.43 -1.52 -7.96
N HIS A 112 -9.59 -1.21 -7.37
CA HIS A 112 -9.69 -0.87 -5.95
C HIS A 112 -9.18 -2.01 -5.06
N LEU A 113 -9.65 -3.24 -5.30
CA LEU A 113 -9.19 -4.40 -4.55
C LEU A 113 -7.67 -4.61 -4.70
N MET A 114 -7.14 -4.46 -5.91
CA MET A 114 -5.71 -4.59 -6.18
C MET A 114 -4.89 -3.54 -5.44
N LEU A 115 -5.36 -2.29 -5.38
CA LEU A 115 -4.70 -1.23 -4.63
C LEU A 115 -4.69 -1.51 -3.13
N CYS A 116 -5.83 -1.93 -2.56
CA CYS A 116 -5.92 -2.34 -1.15
C CYS A 116 -4.97 -3.51 -0.85
N LYS A 117 -4.89 -4.51 -1.73
CA LYS A 117 -3.96 -5.65 -1.58
C LYS A 117 -2.50 -5.20 -1.61
N ALA A 118 -2.12 -4.37 -2.59
CA ALA A 118 -0.77 -3.86 -2.73
C ALA A 118 -0.36 -3.03 -1.50
N TYR A 119 -1.26 -2.18 -1.02
CA TYR A 119 -1.02 -1.36 0.15
C TYR A 119 -0.93 -2.20 1.43
N ALA A 120 -1.78 -3.22 1.60
CA ALA A 120 -1.68 -4.17 2.71
C ALA A 120 -0.31 -4.88 2.74
N TRP A 121 0.20 -5.33 1.58
CA TRP A 121 1.55 -5.90 1.48
C TRP A 121 2.65 -4.89 1.82
N SER A 122 2.49 -3.63 1.43
CA SER A 122 3.45 -2.57 1.76
C SER A 122 3.51 -2.29 3.27
N LEU A 123 2.35 -2.29 3.95
CA LEU A 123 2.26 -2.14 5.40
C LEU A 123 2.85 -3.34 6.14
N LEU A 124 2.58 -4.55 5.65
CA LEU A 124 3.17 -5.78 6.20
C LEU A 124 4.70 -5.74 6.14
N ARG A 125 5.25 -5.35 4.98
CA ARG A 125 6.71 -5.15 4.81
C ARG A 125 7.26 -4.11 5.78
N TRP A 126 6.60 -2.95 5.88
CA TRP A 126 6.99 -1.86 6.77
C TRP A 126 7.02 -2.31 8.24
N ARG A 127 6.10 -3.19 8.64
CA ARG A 127 6.06 -3.81 9.99
C ARG A 127 6.99 -5.02 10.15
N GLY A 128 7.94 -5.21 9.24
CA GLY A 128 8.94 -6.29 9.30
C GLY A 128 8.40 -7.69 9.01
N GLN A 129 7.20 -7.82 8.43
CA GLN A 129 6.66 -9.12 8.04
C GLN A 129 7.31 -9.61 6.74
N LYS A 130 7.44 -10.93 6.61
CA LYS A 130 7.94 -11.56 5.38
C LYS A 130 6.88 -11.48 4.29
N ILE A 131 7.29 -11.00 3.12
CA ILE A 131 6.44 -11.04 1.93
C ILE A 131 6.67 -12.40 1.25
N PRO A 132 5.60 -13.15 0.91
CA PRO A 132 5.70 -14.40 0.18
C PRO A 132 6.30 -14.19 -1.21
N ALA A 133 6.86 -15.24 -1.81
CA ALA A 133 7.31 -15.17 -3.19
C ALA A 133 6.09 -15.02 -4.13
N LEU A 134 6.30 -14.50 -5.34
CA LEU A 134 5.22 -14.35 -6.32
C LEU A 134 4.49 -15.67 -6.62
N ALA A 135 5.21 -16.80 -6.57
CA ALA A 135 4.65 -18.13 -6.78
C ALA A 135 3.72 -18.59 -5.65
N ASP A 136 3.86 -18.03 -4.46
CA ASP A 136 3.08 -18.37 -3.28
C ASP A 136 1.87 -17.42 -3.10
N LEU A 137 1.75 -16.40 -3.94
CA LEU A 137 0.62 -15.48 -3.91
C LEU A 137 -0.63 -16.17 -4.48
N PRO A 138 -1.80 -15.95 -3.86
CA PRO A 138 -3.06 -16.42 -4.41
C PRO A 138 -3.30 -15.81 -5.79
N VAL A 139 -3.19 -16.63 -6.83
CA VAL A 139 -3.54 -16.27 -8.20
C VAL A 139 -5.08 -16.21 -8.29
N PRO A 140 -5.67 -15.15 -8.89
CA PRO A 140 -7.10 -15.15 -9.18
C PRO A 140 -7.43 -16.34 -10.08
N VAL A 141 -8.33 -17.21 -9.59
CA VAL A 141 -8.84 -18.41 -10.31
C VAL A 141 -10.14 -18.07 -11.00
#